data_AF-A0A925BDQ8-F1
#
_entry.id   AF-A0A925BDQ8-F1
#
_cell.length_a   1.000
_cell.length_b   1.000
_cell.length_c   1.000
_cell.angle_alpha   90.00
_cell.angle_beta   90.00
_cell.angle_gamma   90.00
#
_symmetry.space_group_name_H-M   'P 1'
#
loop_
_entity.id
_entity.type
_entity.pdbx_description
1 polymer ?
#
loop_
_entity_poly.entity_id
_entity_poly.type
_entity_poly.pdbx_seq_one_letter_code
_entity_poly.pdbx_strand_id
1 'polypeptide(L)'
;MSLALDLVPSASVEVRNVDLAYTRKARGTAPLSRFAVQDDGATFASVPDEMEVRSSHLVRFSPTGKPATLQTYSVETLRKVEIATTGETFIGSTDDDLYVFKDSKKSRFLSDRRADYTDIALSESGSRFGTVFCDMLAAHHTVALGDQTGRTLWTKDLPFAASTVAVSRDGSVIAVGGEDGDLWLLDNARNTVLKHRQEAAMQAVAVAGANRVVFASGGGTGLINADGQLLWFTEITGEPVAVATDAGARTVGLLAQTDTNAGRLVLVSGENGLPVWEIDYEDSRPTGLSMSANGEFVGVSLRDGTICVYKLFYGDRLAAADGEAVLAEARAARSGDGSLLQAVALLQARLVSVPSDFRACDLLQETLRDAKEQALALSANAEEIGDFLSADERLAEIQTVLPGDADLFRTRQSLRQRWNTLERTLGEKSLAVGDAAAAEAHLLYAIVADPLDSASRERLADARFAAATAATADGRKRMAQGAWADSVAAFTEAQKRGASGPEITQLLKQARVGEAMALGNALYNDRQYAPALFQFKKVLRLDPDHAEAKQRIAYAQNFLQDAGQITERFTRLE
;
A
#
# COMPACT_ATOMS: atom_id res chain seq x y z
N MET A 1 21.97 41.47 2.65
CA MET A 1 20.62 40.92 2.90
C MET A 1 20.40 39.85 1.85
N SER A 2 20.84 38.63 2.15
CA SER A 2 20.77 37.46 1.26
C SER A 2 19.49 36.72 1.61
N LEU A 3 18.52 36.72 0.71
CA LEU A 3 17.25 36.02 0.86
C LEU A 3 16.87 35.47 -0.51
N ALA A 4 16.48 34.18 -0.49
CA ALA A 4 15.95 33.38 -1.58
C ALA A 4 16.98 32.82 -2.59
N LEU A 5 17.69 31.78 -2.16
CA LEU A 5 18.25 30.74 -3.06
C LEU A 5 17.75 29.33 -2.69
N ASP A 6 16.67 29.24 -1.91
CA ASP A 6 16.07 27.98 -1.43
C ASP A 6 14.78 27.60 -2.19
N LEU A 7 14.76 27.73 -3.51
CA LEU A 7 13.62 27.29 -4.35
C LEU A 7 14.02 26.50 -5.61
N VAL A 8 15.22 25.91 -5.60
CA VAL A 8 15.50 24.78 -6.50
C VAL A 8 15.27 23.52 -5.65
N PRO A 9 14.28 22.66 -5.95
CA PRO A 9 14.26 21.34 -5.35
C PRO A 9 15.61 20.72 -5.67
N SER A 10 16.39 20.37 -4.64
CA SER A 10 17.66 19.67 -4.83
C SER A 10 17.38 18.51 -5.77
N ALA A 11 17.99 18.50 -6.96
CA ALA A 11 17.77 17.45 -7.94
C ALA A 11 17.92 16.11 -7.20
N SER A 12 16.82 15.37 -7.06
CA SER A 12 16.84 14.08 -6.38
C SER A 12 17.74 13.17 -7.20
N VAL A 13 18.90 12.84 -6.64
CA VAL A 13 19.89 11.99 -7.29
C VAL A 13 19.41 10.55 -7.14
N GLU A 14 18.52 10.13 -8.04
CA GLU A 14 17.94 8.78 -8.08
C GLU A 14 18.84 7.76 -8.78
N VAL A 15 18.49 6.47 -8.65
CA VAL A 15 19.14 5.37 -9.37
C VAL A 15 18.83 5.51 -10.86
N ARG A 16 19.85 5.84 -11.65
CA ARG A 16 19.77 6.01 -13.11
C ARG A 16 19.90 4.69 -13.85
N ASN A 17 20.84 3.85 -13.41
CA ASN A 17 21.15 2.59 -14.07
C ASN A 17 21.60 1.57 -13.02
N VAL A 18 21.36 0.29 -13.32
CA VAL A 18 21.80 -0.84 -12.51
C VAL A 18 22.47 -1.84 -13.43
N ASP A 19 23.78 -2.00 -13.28
CA ASP A 19 24.54 -2.99 -14.06
C ASP A 19 24.84 -4.21 -13.18
N LEU A 20 24.77 -5.41 -13.76
CA LEU A 20 25.31 -6.60 -13.10
C LEU A 20 26.84 -6.49 -13.07
N ALA A 21 27.41 -6.18 -11.90
CA ALA A 21 28.84 -5.99 -11.73
C ALA A 21 29.60 -7.32 -11.88
N TYR A 22 29.13 -8.38 -11.21
CA TYR A 22 29.63 -9.74 -11.39
C TYR A 22 28.70 -10.79 -10.77
N THR A 23 28.92 -12.04 -11.16
CA THR A 23 28.34 -13.23 -10.50
C THR A 23 29.44 -14.17 -10.01
N ARG A 24 29.17 -14.87 -8.90
CA ARG A 24 30.01 -15.95 -8.38
C ARG A 24 29.14 -17.13 -7.97
N LYS A 25 29.63 -18.34 -8.18
CA LYS A 25 28.96 -19.56 -7.75
C LYS A 25 29.78 -20.23 -6.66
N ALA A 26 29.16 -20.40 -5.49
CA ALA A 26 29.74 -21.07 -4.34
C ALA A 26 28.62 -21.88 -3.67
N ARG A 27 28.61 -23.20 -3.89
CA ARG A 27 27.52 -24.07 -3.42
C ARG A 27 27.46 -24.12 -1.90
N GLY A 28 26.26 -24.13 -1.35
CA GLY A 28 26.05 -24.20 0.10
C GLY A 28 26.38 -22.92 0.85
N THR A 29 26.68 -21.82 0.15
CA THR A 29 26.92 -20.51 0.76
C THR A 29 25.74 -20.11 1.63
N ALA A 30 26.04 -19.64 2.85
CA ALA A 30 25.03 -19.06 3.73
C ALA A 30 24.39 -17.84 3.07
N PRO A 31 23.13 -17.49 3.40
CA PRO A 31 22.53 -16.22 2.99
C PRO A 31 23.49 -15.04 3.22
N LEU A 32 23.59 -14.12 2.25
CA LEU A 32 24.43 -12.93 2.42
C LEU A 32 24.00 -12.17 3.67
N SER A 33 24.99 -11.87 4.52
CA SER A 33 24.82 -10.98 5.66
C SER A 33 24.49 -9.56 5.22
N ARG A 34 23.84 -8.80 6.08
CA ARG A 34 23.30 -7.48 5.75
C ARG A 34 24.34 -6.49 5.22
N PHE A 35 25.55 -6.51 5.77
CA PHE A 35 26.68 -5.65 5.39
C PHE A 35 27.80 -6.41 4.65
N ALA A 36 27.46 -7.54 3.99
CA ALA A 36 28.40 -8.34 3.21
C ALA A 36 29.07 -7.56 2.07
N VAL A 37 28.34 -6.66 1.41
CA VAL A 37 28.80 -5.91 0.23
C VAL A 37 29.45 -4.59 0.65
N GLN A 38 30.65 -4.34 0.13
CA GLN A 38 31.47 -3.16 0.42
C GLN A 38 31.32 -2.09 -0.66
N ASP A 39 31.79 -0.88 -0.35
CA ASP A 39 31.76 0.28 -1.26
C ASP A 39 32.66 0.11 -2.50
N ASP A 40 33.61 -0.84 -2.48
CA ASP A 40 34.42 -1.23 -3.64
C ASP A 40 33.78 -2.37 -4.47
N GLY A 41 32.59 -2.82 -4.08
CA GLY A 41 31.86 -3.95 -4.67
C GLY A 41 32.35 -5.32 -4.22
N ALA A 42 33.36 -5.43 -3.35
CA ALA A 42 33.74 -6.72 -2.79
C ALA A 42 32.64 -7.26 -1.86
N THR A 43 32.50 -8.57 -1.81
CA THR A 43 31.45 -9.25 -1.04
C THR A 43 32.04 -10.36 -0.18
N PHE A 44 31.66 -10.40 1.09
CA PHE A 44 32.01 -11.49 2.00
C PHE A 44 30.90 -12.55 2.06
N ALA A 45 31.30 -13.81 2.12
CA ALA A 45 30.35 -14.89 2.35
C ALA A 45 30.97 -16.06 3.13
N SER A 46 30.12 -16.76 3.86
CA SER A 46 30.44 -18.03 4.52
C SER A 46 30.18 -19.18 3.56
N VAL A 47 31.23 -19.88 3.13
CA VAL A 47 31.17 -21.01 2.19
C VAL A 47 31.58 -22.29 2.91
N PRO A 48 30.77 -23.37 2.92
CA PRO A 48 31.16 -24.63 3.54
C PRO A 48 32.35 -25.26 2.81
N ASP A 49 33.21 -25.95 3.55
CA ASP A 49 34.27 -26.79 2.98
C ASP A 49 33.64 -28.02 2.32
N GLU A 50 34.12 -28.40 1.12
CA GLU A 50 33.57 -29.53 0.35
C GLU A 50 34.02 -30.89 0.89
N MET A 51 35.12 -30.93 1.64
CA MET A 51 35.79 -32.16 2.08
C MET A 51 35.72 -32.34 3.61
N GLU A 52 35.77 -31.25 4.36
CA GLU A 52 35.75 -31.27 5.82
C GLU A 52 34.36 -30.96 6.39
N VAL A 53 33.75 -31.97 7.01
CA VAL A 53 32.46 -31.84 7.70
C VAL A 53 32.57 -30.79 8.80
N ARG A 54 31.58 -29.88 8.90
CA ARG A 54 31.54 -28.79 9.90
C ARG A 54 32.71 -27.81 9.80
N SER A 55 33.33 -27.71 8.64
CA SER A 55 34.31 -26.68 8.32
C SER A 55 33.71 -25.69 7.33
N SER A 56 34.00 -24.41 7.50
CA SER A 56 33.54 -23.34 6.61
C SER A 56 34.61 -22.28 6.47
N HIS A 57 34.61 -21.63 5.31
CA HIS A 57 35.53 -20.59 4.94
C HIS A 57 34.78 -19.26 4.86
N LEU A 58 35.34 -18.25 5.51
CA LEU A 58 34.99 -16.87 5.22
C LEU A 58 35.76 -16.43 3.97
N VAL A 59 35.03 -16.20 2.88
CA VAL A 59 35.60 -15.90 1.57
C VAL A 59 35.25 -14.47 1.17
N ARG A 60 36.25 -13.73 0.71
CA ARG A 60 36.08 -12.44 0.03
C ARG A 60 36.06 -12.66 -1.47
N PHE A 61 34.96 -12.26 -2.11
CA PHE A 61 34.85 -12.17 -3.56
C PHE A 61 35.11 -10.73 -4.00
N SER A 62 35.97 -10.56 -5.01
CA SER A 62 36.25 -9.26 -5.61
C SER A 62 35.67 -9.21 -7.03
N PRO A 63 35.32 -8.01 -7.55
CA PRO A 63 34.84 -7.85 -8.92
C PRO A 63 35.81 -8.43 -9.97
N THR A 64 37.11 -8.13 -9.82
CA THR A 64 38.16 -8.46 -10.81
C THR A 64 39.20 -9.47 -10.30
N GLY A 65 39.06 -9.96 -9.07
CA GLY A 65 40.03 -10.82 -8.40
C GLY A 65 39.56 -12.26 -8.21
N LYS A 66 40.51 -13.15 -7.92
CA LYS A 66 40.21 -14.52 -7.44
C LYS A 66 39.59 -14.45 -6.03
N PRO A 67 38.69 -15.38 -5.67
CA PRO A 67 38.22 -15.50 -4.30
C PRO A 67 39.39 -15.68 -3.33
N ALA A 68 39.35 -14.98 -2.21
CA ALA A 68 40.35 -15.06 -1.16
C ALA A 68 39.72 -15.58 0.14
N THR A 69 40.21 -16.71 0.64
CA THR A 69 39.83 -17.22 1.96
C THR A 69 40.53 -16.40 3.04
N LEU A 70 39.74 -15.76 3.90
CA LEU A 70 40.23 -14.93 5.01
C LEU A 70 40.42 -15.74 6.28
N GLN A 71 39.45 -16.61 6.58
CA GLN A 71 39.45 -17.41 7.79
C GLN A 71 38.76 -18.76 7.52
N THR A 72 39.23 -19.81 8.18
CA THR A 72 38.54 -21.09 8.27
C THR A 72 38.08 -21.28 9.71
N TYR A 73 36.84 -21.73 9.90
CA TYR A 73 36.27 -21.98 11.20
C TYR A 73 35.47 -23.27 11.21
N SER A 74 35.44 -23.92 12.37
CA SER A 74 34.66 -25.14 12.58
C SER A 74 33.52 -24.92 13.57
N VAL A 75 32.32 -25.27 13.12
CA VAL A 75 31.08 -25.14 13.87
C VAL A 75 30.04 -26.11 13.30
N GLU A 76 29.08 -26.49 14.11
CA GLU A 76 27.90 -27.20 13.63
C GLU A 76 27.09 -26.34 12.64
N THR A 77 26.01 -26.90 12.09
CA THR A 77 25.23 -26.23 11.05
C THR A 77 24.67 -24.90 11.53
N LEU A 78 25.17 -23.80 10.97
CA LEU A 78 24.65 -22.46 11.21
C LEU A 78 23.35 -22.24 10.42
N ARG A 79 22.34 -21.68 11.08
CA ARG A 79 21.08 -21.23 10.48
C ARG A 79 21.24 -19.87 9.82
N LYS A 80 21.99 -18.97 10.46
CA LYS A 80 22.28 -17.62 9.98
C LYS A 80 23.71 -17.23 10.33
N VAL A 81 24.34 -16.45 9.47
CA VAL A 81 25.68 -15.89 9.66
C VAL A 81 25.63 -14.39 9.35
N GLU A 82 26.16 -13.57 10.25
CA GLU A 82 26.33 -12.13 10.03
C GLU A 82 27.81 -11.79 10.10
N ILE A 83 28.31 -11.09 9.08
CA ILE A 83 29.74 -10.85 8.87
C ILE A 83 30.00 -9.34 8.88
N ALA A 84 31.03 -8.90 9.61
CA ALA A 84 31.49 -7.52 9.62
C ALA A 84 32.28 -7.18 8.33
N THR A 85 32.42 -5.90 8.01
CA THR A 85 33.05 -5.44 6.76
C THR A 85 34.52 -5.78 6.60
N THR A 86 35.24 -6.05 7.68
CA THR A 86 36.64 -6.54 7.61
C THR A 86 36.72 -8.05 7.50
N GLY A 87 35.64 -8.77 7.82
CA GLY A 87 35.65 -10.22 8.01
C GLY A 87 36.37 -10.70 9.28
N GLU A 88 36.94 -9.81 10.09
CA GLU A 88 37.67 -10.19 11.32
C GLU A 88 36.74 -10.65 12.45
N THR A 89 35.51 -10.13 12.45
CA THR A 89 34.45 -10.51 13.40
C THR A 89 33.21 -10.94 12.64
N PHE A 90 32.64 -12.06 13.05
CA PHE A 90 31.35 -12.54 12.55
C PHE A 90 30.63 -13.33 13.64
N ILE A 91 29.33 -13.47 13.49
CA ILE A 91 28.47 -14.23 14.40
C ILE A 91 27.68 -15.27 13.63
N GLY A 92 27.34 -16.36 14.30
CA GLY A 92 26.51 -17.41 13.72
C GLY A 92 25.58 -18.02 14.73
N SER A 93 24.32 -18.22 14.36
CA SER A 93 23.33 -18.90 15.19
C SER A 93 23.11 -20.34 14.70
N THR A 94 22.88 -21.23 15.64
CA THR A 94 22.32 -22.57 15.45
C THR A 94 20.92 -22.59 16.07
N ASP A 95 20.31 -23.76 16.19
CA ASP A 95 19.00 -23.88 16.84
C ASP A 95 19.07 -23.58 18.36
N ASP A 96 20.21 -23.84 19.01
CA ASP A 96 20.36 -23.67 20.47
C ASP A 96 21.41 -22.62 20.88
N ASP A 97 22.33 -22.27 19.97
CA ASP A 97 23.57 -21.55 20.31
C ASP A 97 23.83 -20.34 19.41
N LEU A 98 24.32 -19.25 20.03
CA LEU A 98 24.91 -18.12 19.32
C LEU A 98 26.42 -18.11 19.53
N TYR A 99 27.17 -18.18 18.43
CA TYR A 99 28.62 -18.13 18.42
C TYR A 99 29.13 -16.77 17.97
N VAL A 100 30.16 -16.27 18.64
CA VAL A 100 30.94 -15.09 18.26
C VAL A 100 32.33 -15.54 17.85
N PHE A 101 32.73 -15.17 16.65
CA PHE A 101 34.05 -15.44 16.09
C PHE A 101 34.82 -14.13 15.99
N LYS A 102 36.00 -14.09 16.59
CA LYS A 102 36.91 -12.95 16.53
C LYS A 102 38.35 -13.42 16.61
N ASP A 103 39.21 -12.92 15.72
CA ASP A 103 40.65 -13.25 15.70
C ASP A 103 40.90 -14.78 15.70
N SER A 104 40.13 -15.53 14.90
CA SER A 104 40.12 -17.00 14.86
C SER A 104 39.72 -17.71 16.17
N LYS A 105 39.27 -16.99 17.20
CA LYS A 105 38.72 -17.56 18.42
C LYS A 105 37.20 -17.67 18.29
N LYS A 106 36.67 -18.81 18.75
CA LYS A 106 35.23 -19.07 18.87
C LYS A 106 34.83 -18.98 20.33
N SER A 107 33.78 -18.21 20.61
CA SER A 107 33.13 -18.12 21.93
C SER A 107 31.63 -18.30 21.78
N ARG A 108 30.96 -18.77 22.83
CA ARG A 108 29.50 -18.91 22.88
C ARG A 108 28.90 -17.77 23.70
N PHE A 109 27.90 -17.11 23.18
CA PHE A 109 27.14 -16.07 23.87
C PHE A 109 26.08 -16.71 24.78
N LEU A 110 25.91 -16.17 26.00
CA LEU A 110 24.97 -16.66 27.01
C LEU A 110 25.01 -18.20 27.20
N SER A 111 26.23 -18.75 27.33
CA SER A 111 26.46 -20.20 27.40
C SER A 111 25.87 -20.88 28.63
N ASP A 112 25.50 -20.11 29.65
CA ASP A 112 24.86 -20.56 30.88
C ASP A 112 23.33 -20.67 30.77
N ARG A 113 22.75 -20.27 29.63
CA ARG A 113 21.32 -20.27 29.39
C ARG A 113 20.95 -21.14 28.20
N ARG A 114 19.80 -21.80 28.32
CA ARG A 114 19.14 -22.45 27.19
C ARG A 114 18.09 -21.49 26.65
N ALA A 115 18.30 -21.03 25.42
CA ALA A 115 17.47 -20.03 24.76
C ALA A 115 17.34 -20.42 23.29
N ASP A 116 16.18 -20.13 22.70
CA ASP A 116 15.94 -20.29 21.27
C ASP A 116 16.18 -18.93 20.59
N TYR A 117 17.20 -18.86 19.74
CA TYR A 117 17.65 -17.62 19.10
C TYR A 117 16.87 -17.38 17.80
N THR A 118 15.89 -16.48 17.85
CA THR A 118 15.00 -16.18 16.71
C THR A 118 15.71 -15.43 15.59
N ASP A 119 16.51 -14.40 15.92
CA ASP A 119 17.24 -13.62 14.92
C ASP A 119 18.51 -12.97 15.51
N ILE A 120 19.47 -12.68 14.63
CA ILE A 120 20.76 -12.07 14.95
C ILE A 120 21.10 -10.96 13.95
N ALA A 121 21.78 -9.91 14.42
CA ALA A 121 22.29 -8.82 13.60
C ALA A 121 23.62 -8.30 14.13
N LEU A 122 24.54 -7.94 13.23
CA LEU A 122 25.88 -7.45 13.54
C LEU A 122 26.05 -6.03 12.98
N SER A 123 26.64 -5.14 13.76
CA SER A 123 27.09 -3.83 13.27
C SER A 123 28.15 -3.98 12.19
N GLU A 124 28.31 -2.98 11.33
CA GLU A 124 29.25 -3.03 10.22
C GLU A 124 30.69 -3.29 10.65
N SER A 125 31.12 -2.61 11.71
CA SER A 125 32.46 -2.76 12.30
C SER A 125 32.65 -4.10 13.02
N GLY A 126 31.59 -4.88 13.23
CA GLY A 126 31.60 -6.07 14.07
C GLY A 126 31.66 -5.77 15.57
N SER A 127 31.60 -4.50 15.98
CA SER A 127 31.87 -4.13 17.38
C SER A 127 30.75 -4.41 18.36
N ARG A 128 29.53 -4.45 17.83
CA ARG A 128 28.27 -4.69 18.52
C ARG A 128 27.42 -5.66 17.73
N PHE A 129 26.70 -6.52 18.42
CA PHE A 129 25.65 -7.33 17.82
C PHE A 129 24.39 -7.35 18.69
N GLY A 130 23.26 -7.49 18.03
CA GLY A 130 21.94 -7.64 18.64
C GLY A 130 21.43 -9.04 18.37
N THR A 131 20.69 -9.59 19.32
CA THR A 131 19.95 -10.84 19.13
C THR A 131 18.63 -10.79 19.87
N VAL A 132 17.62 -11.40 19.26
CA VAL A 132 16.35 -11.69 19.91
C VAL A 132 16.25 -13.20 20.14
N PHE A 133 15.80 -13.57 21.33
CA PHE A 133 15.63 -14.95 21.73
C PHE A 133 14.44 -15.09 22.66
N CYS A 134 13.92 -16.30 22.77
CA CYS A 134 12.90 -16.64 23.75
C CYS A 134 13.33 -17.80 24.65
N ASP A 135 12.54 -18.03 25.70
CA ASP A 135 12.64 -19.27 26.46
C ASP A 135 12.13 -20.46 25.64
N MET A 136 12.41 -21.68 26.10
CA MET A 136 12.05 -22.91 25.37
C MET A 136 10.53 -23.11 25.15
N LEU A 137 9.69 -22.29 25.79
CA LEU A 137 8.23 -22.31 25.64
C LEU A 137 7.71 -21.20 24.73
N ALA A 138 8.60 -20.35 24.18
CA ALA A 138 8.26 -19.14 23.44
C ALA A 138 7.27 -18.21 24.18
N ALA A 139 7.35 -18.20 25.52
CA ALA A 139 6.48 -17.40 26.38
C ALA A 139 7.09 -16.03 26.70
N HIS A 140 8.43 -15.93 26.71
CA HIS A 140 9.15 -14.72 27.08
C HIS A 140 10.20 -14.37 26.04
N HIS A 141 9.99 -13.26 25.32
CA HIS A 141 10.94 -12.76 24.33
C HIS A 141 11.86 -11.70 24.96
N THR A 142 13.16 -11.82 24.69
CA THR A 142 14.20 -10.92 25.18
C THR A 142 15.06 -10.46 24.01
N VAL A 143 15.43 -9.18 24.02
CA VAL A 143 16.51 -8.66 23.16
C VAL A 143 17.77 -8.48 23.99
N ALA A 144 18.91 -8.87 23.44
CA ALA A 144 20.23 -8.64 24.01
C ALA A 144 21.11 -7.83 23.07
N LEU A 145 21.93 -6.96 23.66
CA LEU A 145 23.09 -6.36 23.01
C LEU A 145 24.37 -7.00 23.56
N GLY A 146 25.21 -7.50 22.66
CA GLY A 146 26.53 -8.02 22.95
C GLY A 146 27.63 -7.23 22.26
N ASP A 147 28.88 -7.45 22.69
CA ASP A 147 30.06 -6.96 21.99
C ASP A 147 30.86 -8.08 21.31
N GLN A 148 31.79 -7.68 20.44
CA GLN A 148 32.73 -8.54 19.73
C GLN A 148 33.54 -9.56 20.58
N THR A 149 33.51 -9.45 21.91
CA THR A 149 34.19 -10.40 22.83
C THR A 149 33.25 -11.48 23.37
N GLY A 150 31.97 -11.42 23.01
CA GLY A 150 30.92 -12.29 23.54
C GLY A 150 30.38 -11.82 24.89
N ARG A 151 30.70 -10.59 25.32
CA ARG A 151 30.16 -10.04 26.56
C ARG A 151 28.76 -9.47 26.33
N THR A 152 27.82 -9.80 27.20
CA THR A 152 26.51 -9.15 27.26
C THR A 152 26.66 -7.74 27.81
N LEU A 153 26.28 -6.74 27.02
CA LEU A 153 26.23 -5.34 27.44
C LEU A 153 24.93 -5.08 28.19
N TRP A 154 23.82 -5.57 27.65
CA TRP A 154 22.53 -5.53 28.33
C TRP A 154 21.51 -6.51 27.73
N THR A 155 20.47 -6.80 28.50
CA THR A 155 19.24 -7.49 28.05
C THR A 155 18.02 -6.63 28.37
N LYS A 156 16.92 -6.84 27.64
CA LYS A 156 15.62 -6.21 27.88
C LYS A 156 14.50 -7.15 27.45
N ASP A 157 13.56 -7.38 28.35
CA ASP A 157 12.36 -8.16 28.06
C ASP A 157 11.41 -7.37 27.17
N LEU A 158 10.81 -8.05 26.20
CA LEU A 158 9.90 -7.47 25.22
C LEU A 158 8.46 -7.88 25.54
N PRO A 159 7.49 -6.96 25.41
CA PRO A 159 6.08 -7.26 25.69
C PRO A 159 5.35 -7.90 24.49
N PHE A 160 6.07 -8.30 23.45
CA PHE A 160 5.54 -8.90 22.22
C PHE A 160 6.47 -10.01 21.71
N ALA A 161 5.94 -10.90 20.88
CA ALA A 161 6.70 -11.97 20.25
C ALA A 161 7.64 -11.38 19.19
N ALA A 162 8.93 -11.29 19.50
CA ALA A 162 9.94 -10.73 18.61
C ALA A 162 10.36 -11.74 17.53
N SER A 163 10.34 -11.31 16.27
CA SER A 163 10.62 -12.14 15.09
C SER A 163 11.89 -11.73 14.34
N THR A 164 12.30 -10.46 14.42
CA THR A 164 13.46 -9.95 13.66
C THR A 164 14.22 -8.86 14.39
N VAL A 165 15.53 -8.75 14.13
CA VAL A 165 16.41 -7.74 14.71
C VAL A 165 17.31 -7.09 13.66
N ALA A 166 17.60 -5.81 13.86
CA ALA A 166 18.62 -5.07 13.11
C ALA A 166 19.49 -4.24 14.05
N VAL A 167 20.76 -4.10 13.70
CA VAL A 167 21.69 -3.18 14.36
C VAL A 167 22.10 -2.11 13.35
N SER A 168 22.18 -0.86 13.80
CA SER A 168 22.70 0.21 12.95
C SER A 168 24.16 -0.03 12.55
N ARG A 169 24.59 0.61 11.47
CA ARG A 169 25.95 0.44 10.92
C ARG A 169 27.04 0.68 11.98
N ASP A 170 26.86 1.71 12.81
CA ASP A 170 27.75 2.09 13.92
C ASP A 170 27.52 1.30 15.22
N GLY A 171 26.47 0.48 15.31
CA GLY A 171 26.10 -0.24 16.52
C GLY A 171 25.52 0.63 17.63
N SER A 172 25.05 1.85 17.33
CA SER A 172 24.47 2.77 18.33
C SER A 172 23.03 2.44 18.72
N VAL A 173 22.27 1.79 17.82
CA VAL A 173 20.86 1.45 18.04
C VAL A 173 20.52 0.04 17.52
N ILE A 174 19.46 -0.54 18.09
CA ILE A 174 18.91 -1.85 17.71
C ILE A 174 17.42 -1.70 17.40
N ALA A 175 17.00 -2.12 16.22
CA ALA A 175 15.58 -2.25 15.89
C ALA A 175 15.11 -3.69 16.11
N VAL A 176 13.92 -3.85 16.67
CA VAL A 176 13.29 -5.15 16.92
C VAL A 176 11.88 -5.13 16.38
N GLY A 177 11.56 -6.07 15.49
CA GLY A 177 10.25 -6.31 14.94
C GLY A 177 9.57 -7.54 15.56
N GLY A 178 8.24 -7.52 15.66
CA GLY A 178 7.44 -8.62 16.21
C GLY A 178 6.39 -9.19 15.26
N GLU A 179 5.85 -10.36 15.64
CA GLU A 179 4.85 -11.11 14.87
C GLU A 179 3.50 -10.39 14.75
N ASP A 180 3.16 -9.53 15.71
CA ASP A 180 1.93 -8.73 15.69
C ASP A 180 2.12 -7.33 15.09
N GLY A 181 3.25 -7.11 14.40
CA GLY A 181 3.57 -5.85 13.71
C GLY A 181 4.21 -4.77 14.59
N ASP A 182 4.59 -5.09 15.83
CA ASP A 182 5.33 -4.16 16.71
C ASP A 182 6.75 -3.91 16.19
N LEU A 183 7.19 -2.66 16.21
CA LEU A 183 8.55 -2.24 15.84
C LEU A 183 9.10 -1.27 16.89
N TRP A 184 10.18 -1.64 17.56
CA TRP A 184 10.85 -0.83 18.57
C TRP A 184 12.29 -0.53 18.16
N LEU A 185 12.74 0.71 18.39
CA LEU A 185 14.16 1.09 18.30
C LEU A 185 14.71 1.36 19.70
N LEU A 186 15.84 0.76 20.03
CA LEU A 186 16.47 0.80 21.34
C LEU A 186 17.86 1.43 21.22
N ASP A 187 18.20 2.34 22.12
CA ASP A 187 19.55 2.91 22.22
C ASP A 187 20.50 2.03 23.06
N ASN A 188 21.78 2.39 23.06
CA ASN A 188 22.81 1.73 23.87
C ASN A 188 22.55 1.77 25.39
N ALA A 189 21.69 2.68 25.87
CA ALA A 189 21.31 2.78 27.28
C ALA A 189 20.07 1.95 27.64
N ARG A 190 19.53 1.16 26.68
CA ARG A 190 18.28 0.36 26.76
C ARG A 190 16.98 1.17 26.70
N ASN A 191 17.04 2.46 26.38
CA ASN A 191 15.84 3.26 26.23
C ASN A 191 15.17 2.91 24.91
N THR A 192 13.84 2.84 24.92
CA THR A 192 13.08 2.77 23.67
C THR A 192 12.97 4.19 23.12
N VAL A 193 13.68 4.48 22.03
CA VAL A 193 13.72 5.81 21.41
C VAL A 193 12.65 5.99 20.33
N LEU A 194 12.18 4.89 19.75
CA LEU A 194 11.09 4.89 18.76
C LEU A 194 10.18 3.67 18.96
N LYS A 195 8.89 3.87 18.69
CA LYS A 195 7.90 2.81 18.55
C LYS A 195 7.06 3.03 17.31
N HIS A 196 6.76 1.97 16.59
CA HIS A 196 5.87 1.94 15.44
C HIS A 196 5.10 0.61 15.46
N ARG A 197 3.92 0.57 14.82
CA ARG A 197 3.12 -0.65 14.73
C ARG A 197 2.42 -0.73 13.37
N GLN A 198 2.46 -1.91 12.76
CA GLN A 198 1.68 -2.29 11.58
C GLN A 198 0.60 -3.32 11.92
N GLU A 199 -0.30 -3.57 10.98
CA GLU A 199 -1.35 -4.58 11.13
C GLU A 199 -0.86 -6.02 10.91
N ALA A 200 0.25 -6.18 10.19
CA ALA A 200 0.85 -7.47 9.85
C ALA A 200 2.23 -7.65 10.50
N ALA A 201 2.71 -8.89 10.54
CA ALA A 201 3.99 -9.26 11.12
C ALA A 201 5.17 -8.48 10.50
N MET A 202 6.10 -8.06 11.35
CA MET A 202 7.40 -7.55 10.91
C MET A 202 8.24 -8.71 10.40
N GLN A 203 8.44 -8.77 9.08
CA GLN A 203 9.18 -9.84 8.40
C GLN A 203 10.68 -9.55 8.37
N ALA A 204 11.04 -8.29 8.13
CA ALA A 204 12.43 -7.85 8.14
C ALA A 204 12.52 -6.37 8.49
N VAL A 205 13.64 -5.97 9.10
CA VAL A 205 13.90 -4.58 9.50
C VAL A 205 15.32 -4.19 9.12
N ALA A 206 15.54 -2.92 8.77
CA ALA A 206 16.85 -2.31 8.56
C ALA A 206 16.93 -0.89 9.10
N VAL A 207 18.13 -0.46 9.51
CA VAL A 207 18.34 0.83 10.15
C VAL A 207 19.35 1.63 9.34
N ALA A 208 18.97 2.84 8.96
CA ALA A 208 19.85 3.84 8.35
C ALA A 208 20.19 4.91 9.41
N GLY A 209 21.48 5.00 9.76
CA GLY A 209 21.95 5.84 10.85
C GLY A 209 21.34 5.45 12.21
N ALA A 210 20.96 6.43 13.02
CA ALA A 210 20.33 6.22 14.33
C ALA A 210 18.81 6.45 14.34
N ASN A 211 18.25 6.97 13.24
CA ASN A 211 16.95 7.67 13.28
C ASN A 211 15.99 7.30 12.13
N ARG A 212 16.38 6.40 11.22
CA ARG A 212 15.53 5.94 10.12
C ARG A 212 15.47 4.43 10.13
N VAL A 213 14.26 3.88 10.08
CA VAL A 213 14.04 2.44 10.06
C VAL A 213 13.23 2.07 8.84
N VAL A 214 13.76 1.14 8.06
CA VAL A 214 13.06 0.46 6.97
C VAL A 214 12.49 -0.82 7.53
N PHE A 215 11.26 -1.16 7.18
CA PHE A 215 10.62 -2.40 7.61
C PHE A 215 9.89 -3.06 6.45
N ALA A 216 9.82 -4.38 6.46
CA ALA A 216 8.94 -5.17 5.62
C ALA A 216 7.80 -5.76 6.45
N SER A 217 6.58 -5.55 6.00
CA SER A 217 5.36 -6.00 6.66
C SER A 217 4.23 -6.09 5.64
N GLY A 218 3.31 -7.05 5.78
CA GLY A 218 2.03 -7.04 5.07
C GLY A 218 2.12 -7.06 3.53
N GLY A 219 3.18 -7.63 2.96
CA GLY A 219 3.36 -7.67 1.50
C GLY A 219 4.02 -6.42 0.91
N GLY A 220 4.60 -5.55 1.75
CA GLY A 220 5.28 -4.34 1.30
C GLY A 220 6.49 -3.98 2.16
N THR A 221 7.07 -2.82 1.85
CA THR A 221 8.13 -2.20 2.65
C THR A 221 7.78 -0.74 2.93
N GLY A 222 8.19 -0.23 4.08
CA GLY A 222 7.99 1.16 4.46
C GLY A 222 9.22 1.75 5.14
N LEU A 223 9.27 3.08 5.16
CA LEU A 223 10.31 3.86 5.84
C LEU A 223 9.67 4.74 6.90
N ILE A 224 10.22 4.72 8.11
CA ILE A 224 9.82 5.61 9.20
C ILE A 224 10.96 6.56 9.59
N ASN A 225 10.59 7.75 10.06
CA ASN A 225 11.52 8.75 10.58
C ASN A 225 11.79 8.58 12.08
N ALA A 226 12.58 9.51 12.65
CA ALA A 226 13.00 9.50 14.05
C ALA A 226 11.83 9.55 15.04
N ASP A 227 10.72 10.16 14.62
CA ASP A 227 9.51 10.35 15.42
C ASP A 227 8.57 9.14 15.34
N GLY A 228 8.94 8.09 14.60
CA GLY A 228 8.11 6.90 14.37
C GLY A 228 7.01 7.11 13.32
N GLN A 229 7.03 8.24 12.60
CA GLN A 229 6.07 8.54 11.55
C GLN A 229 6.44 7.80 10.26
N LEU A 230 5.42 7.21 9.62
CA LEU A 230 5.53 6.60 8.31
C LEU A 230 5.74 7.68 7.25
N LEU A 231 6.88 7.63 6.55
CA LEU A 231 7.17 8.53 5.43
C LEU A 231 6.50 8.03 4.15
N TRP A 232 6.61 6.74 3.89
CA TRP A 232 5.96 6.06 2.77
C TRP A 232 5.87 4.56 3.06
N PHE A 233 4.95 3.90 2.34
CA PHE A 233 4.81 2.45 2.30
C PHE A 233 4.50 2.02 0.88
N THR A 234 5.16 0.96 0.42
CA THR A 234 5.13 0.49 -0.95
C THR A 234 4.81 -0.99 -0.94
N GLU A 235 3.62 -1.32 -1.45
CA GLU A 235 3.23 -2.70 -1.70
C GLU A 235 4.05 -3.29 -2.85
N ILE A 236 4.35 -4.58 -2.75
CA ILE A 236 5.06 -5.32 -3.78
C ILE A 236 4.42 -6.68 -4.05
N THR A 237 4.74 -7.24 -5.21
CA THR A 237 4.36 -8.61 -5.53
C THR A 237 5.28 -9.60 -4.82
N GLY A 238 4.69 -10.53 -4.07
CA GLY A 238 5.38 -11.60 -3.36
C GLY A 238 5.45 -11.38 -1.85
N GLU A 239 5.93 -12.39 -1.13
CA GLU A 239 6.11 -12.34 0.32
C GLU A 239 7.48 -11.71 0.65
N PRO A 240 7.53 -10.62 1.43
CA PRO A 240 8.80 -10.00 1.83
C PRO A 240 9.69 -10.96 2.64
N VAL A 241 10.97 -11.04 2.27
CA VAL A 241 11.96 -11.92 2.91
C VAL A 241 13.05 -11.12 3.62
N ALA A 242 13.58 -10.08 2.98
CA ALA A 242 14.68 -9.30 3.54
C ALA A 242 14.65 -7.87 3.02
N VAL A 243 15.08 -6.93 3.87
CA VAL A 243 15.30 -5.52 3.49
C VAL A 243 16.74 -5.11 3.78
N ALA A 244 17.29 -4.26 2.92
CA ALA A 244 18.58 -3.63 3.10
C ALA A 244 18.53 -2.18 2.63
N THR A 245 19.42 -1.34 3.14
CA THR A 245 19.49 0.07 2.78
C THR A 245 20.91 0.60 2.92
N ASP A 246 21.22 1.67 2.19
CA ASP A 246 22.48 2.40 2.30
C ASP A 246 22.53 3.25 3.59
N ALA A 247 23.67 3.86 3.89
CA ALA A 247 23.85 4.57 5.15
C ALA A 247 22.84 5.73 5.36
N GLY A 248 22.35 6.33 4.26
CA GLY A 248 21.40 7.45 4.29
C GLY A 248 19.93 7.07 4.09
N ALA A 249 19.61 5.80 3.81
CA ALA A 249 18.33 5.40 3.24
C ALA A 249 17.93 6.24 2.02
N ARG A 250 18.89 6.44 1.09
CA ARG A 250 18.62 6.96 -0.26
C ARG A 250 17.99 5.87 -1.13
N THR A 251 18.43 4.62 -0.95
CA THR A 251 17.90 3.46 -1.68
C THR A 251 17.54 2.36 -0.70
N VAL A 252 16.38 1.76 -0.90
CA VAL A 252 15.90 0.61 -0.15
C VAL A 252 15.82 -0.58 -1.09
N GLY A 253 16.47 -1.68 -0.73
CA GLY A 253 16.35 -2.95 -1.41
C GLY A 253 15.40 -3.87 -0.64
N LEU A 254 14.54 -4.56 -1.37
CA LEU A 254 13.60 -5.54 -0.85
C LEU A 254 13.70 -6.83 -1.66
N LEU A 255 13.96 -7.93 -0.96
CA LEU A 255 13.79 -9.27 -1.52
C LEU A 255 12.40 -9.78 -1.20
N ALA A 256 11.74 -10.33 -2.21
CA ALA A 256 10.44 -10.97 -2.06
C ALA A 256 10.44 -12.34 -2.71
N GLN A 257 9.71 -13.27 -2.11
CA GLN A 257 9.48 -14.60 -2.64
C GLN A 257 8.15 -14.61 -3.42
N THR A 258 8.19 -15.01 -4.68
CA THR A 258 7.00 -15.05 -5.55
C THR A 258 6.44 -16.46 -5.69
N ASP A 259 7.30 -17.48 -5.58
CA ASP A 259 6.94 -18.90 -5.54
C ASP A 259 8.00 -19.70 -4.74
N THR A 260 7.82 -21.00 -4.61
CA THR A 260 8.68 -21.95 -3.88
C THR A 260 10.15 -21.86 -4.30
N ASN A 261 10.42 -21.62 -5.59
CA ASN A 261 11.77 -21.54 -6.15
C ASN A 261 12.06 -20.24 -6.92
N ALA A 262 11.15 -19.27 -6.86
CA ALA A 262 11.31 -17.98 -7.53
C ALA A 262 11.19 -16.82 -6.53
N GLY A 263 11.78 -15.69 -6.88
CA GLY A 263 11.62 -14.46 -6.13
C GLY A 263 12.13 -13.28 -6.92
N ARG A 264 12.15 -12.11 -6.30
CA ARG A 264 12.57 -10.88 -6.96
C ARG A 264 13.32 -9.96 -6.02
N LEU A 265 14.15 -9.11 -6.61
CA LEU A 265 14.72 -7.94 -5.94
C LEU A 265 14.03 -6.70 -6.49
N VAL A 266 13.48 -5.89 -5.59
CA VAL A 266 12.94 -4.56 -5.90
C VAL A 266 13.82 -3.52 -5.20
N LEU A 267 14.28 -2.53 -5.95
CA LEU A 267 14.91 -1.32 -5.43
C LEU A 267 13.89 -0.19 -5.44
N VAL A 268 13.82 0.53 -4.33
CA VAL A 268 12.85 1.59 -4.05
C VAL A 268 13.59 2.86 -3.65
N SER A 269 13.12 4.01 -4.12
CA SER A 269 13.63 5.31 -3.72
C SER A 269 13.30 5.58 -2.25
N GLY A 270 14.32 5.90 -1.46
CA GLY A 270 14.15 6.23 -0.05
C GLY A 270 13.44 7.57 0.18
N GLU A 271 13.38 8.44 -0.82
CA GLU A 271 12.72 9.75 -0.73
C GLU A 271 11.19 9.63 -0.77
N ASN A 272 10.65 8.83 -1.70
CA ASN A 272 9.22 8.81 -2.02
C ASN A 272 8.59 7.41 -2.03
N GLY A 273 9.38 6.35 -1.85
CA GLY A 273 8.87 4.98 -1.87
C GLY A 273 8.56 4.44 -3.27
N LEU A 274 8.94 5.13 -4.35
CA LEU A 274 8.66 4.65 -5.70
C LEU A 274 9.67 3.56 -6.12
N PRO A 275 9.23 2.46 -6.75
CA PRO A 275 10.13 1.48 -7.34
C PRO A 275 11.00 2.13 -8.42
N VAL A 276 12.32 1.94 -8.33
CA VAL A 276 13.29 2.50 -9.29
C VAL A 276 13.89 1.43 -10.21
N TRP A 277 13.95 0.18 -9.76
CA TRP A 277 14.47 -0.94 -10.54
C TRP A 277 14.03 -2.27 -9.93
N GLU A 278 13.84 -3.29 -10.76
CA GLU A 278 13.48 -4.62 -10.32
C GLU A 278 14.10 -5.71 -11.21
N ILE A 279 14.28 -6.90 -10.63
CA ILE A 279 14.68 -8.11 -11.35
C ILE A 279 14.03 -9.34 -10.73
N ASP A 280 13.58 -10.25 -11.59
CA ASP A 280 13.03 -11.54 -11.19
C ASP A 280 14.09 -12.65 -11.32
N TYR A 281 14.07 -13.56 -10.35
CA TYR A 281 14.88 -14.77 -10.31
C TYR A 281 13.96 -15.98 -10.49
N GLU A 282 13.81 -16.44 -11.73
CA GLU A 282 12.84 -17.49 -12.09
C GLU A 282 13.27 -18.89 -11.63
N ASP A 283 14.58 -19.18 -11.65
CA ASP A 283 15.10 -20.55 -11.46
C ASP A 283 15.69 -20.83 -10.07
N SER A 284 15.86 -19.80 -9.24
CA SER A 284 16.51 -19.93 -7.93
C SER A 284 16.07 -18.82 -6.98
N ARG A 285 15.39 -19.20 -5.90
CA ARG A 285 14.87 -18.21 -4.94
C ARG A 285 16.03 -17.43 -4.28
N PRO A 286 15.86 -16.11 -4.09
CA PRO A 286 16.81 -15.32 -3.33
C PRO A 286 16.73 -15.65 -1.83
N THR A 287 17.86 -15.57 -1.14
CA THR A 287 18.01 -16.01 0.26
C THR A 287 18.60 -14.94 1.17
N GLY A 288 19.36 -13.98 0.65
CA GLY A 288 20.00 -12.94 1.44
C GLY A 288 20.27 -11.68 0.63
N LEU A 289 20.22 -10.52 1.29
CA LEU A 289 20.33 -9.20 0.68
C LEU A 289 21.35 -8.36 1.44
N SER A 290 22.19 -7.63 0.70
CA SER A 290 23.14 -6.68 1.27
C SER A 290 23.26 -5.43 0.41
N MET A 291 23.53 -4.29 1.05
CA MET A 291 23.79 -3.02 0.37
C MET A 291 25.02 -2.33 0.97
N SER A 292 25.85 -1.76 0.09
CA SER A 292 27.03 -1.00 0.47
C SER A 292 26.65 0.32 1.17
N ALA A 293 27.59 0.92 1.90
CA ALA A 293 27.35 2.12 2.70
C ALA A 293 27.00 3.32 1.80
N ASN A 294 27.74 3.44 0.70
CA ASN A 294 27.53 4.46 -0.33
C ASN A 294 26.30 4.19 -1.21
N GLY A 295 25.66 3.02 -1.08
CA GLY A 295 24.53 2.59 -1.89
C GLY A 295 24.86 2.27 -3.35
N GLU A 296 26.13 2.26 -3.76
CA GLU A 296 26.53 1.95 -5.15
C GLU A 296 26.51 0.45 -5.46
N PHE A 297 26.42 -0.43 -4.47
CA PHE A 297 26.41 -1.87 -4.70
C PHE A 297 25.32 -2.57 -3.89
N VAL A 298 24.63 -3.50 -4.55
CA VAL A 298 23.63 -4.39 -3.94
C VAL A 298 24.00 -5.83 -4.25
N GLY A 299 24.01 -6.69 -3.23
CA GLY A 299 24.33 -8.10 -3.36
C GLY A 299 23.15 -8.98 -2.98
N VAL A 300 22.95 -10.05 -3.76
CA VAL A 300 21.92 -11.06 -3.53
C VAL A 300 22.56 -12.45 -3.56
N SER A 301 22.29 -13.29 -2.56
CA SER A 301 22.54 -14.73 -2.64
C SER A 301 21.28 -15.46 -3.06
N LEU A 302 21.44 -16.49 -3.88
CA LEU A 302 20.38 -17.40 -4.31
C LEU A 302 20.58 -18.79 -3.69
N ARG A 303 19.49 -19.58 -3.62
CA ARG A 303 19.48 -20.92 -3.01
C ARG A 303 20.47 -21.91 -3.66
N ASP A 304 20.73 -21.76 -4.95
CA ASP A 304 21.67 -22.59 -5.70
C ASP A 304 23.17 -22.24 -5.45
N GLY A 305 23.43 -21.28 -4.57
CA GLY A 305 24.77 -20.80 -4.22
C GLY A 305 25.30 -19.72 -5.17
N THR A 306 24.46 -19.18 -6.05
CA THR A 306 24.82 -18.04 -6.89
C THR A 306 24.78 -16.76 -6.05
N ILE A 307 25.82 -15.93 -6.17
CA ILE A 307 25.92 -14.59 -5.60
C ILE A 307 25.95 -13.62 -6.77
N CYS A 308 24.98 -12.70 -6.82
CA CYS A 308 24.91 -11.63 -7.80
C CYS A 308 25.22 -10.30 -7.11
N VAL A 309 26.10 -9.49 -7.71
CA VAL A 309 26.38 -8.12 -7.24
C VAL A 309 26.05 -7.16 -8.36
N TYR A 310 25.19 -6.20 -8.05
CA TYR A 310 24.75 -5.13 -8.94
C TYR A 310 25.41 -3.82 -8.55
N LYS A 311 25.82 -3.03 -9.53
CA LYS A 311 26.31 -1.67 -9.36
C LYS A 311 25.23 -0.66 -9.73
N LEU A 312 24.87 0.20 -8.79
CA LEU A 312 23.91 1.28 -8.95
C LEU A 312 24.66 2.54 -9.34
N PHE A 313 24.21 3.18 -10.41
CA PHE A 313 24.68 4.49 -10.84
C PHE A 313 23.62 5.51 -10.53
N TYR A 314 24.01 6.54 -9.78
CA TYR A 314 23.13 7.63 -9.43
C TYR A 314 23.34 8.82 -10.35
N GLY A 315 22.26 9.52 -10.70
CA GLY A 315 22.35 10.74 -11.48
C GLY A 315 21.01 11.21 -12.01
N ASP A 316 20.99 12.40 -12.59
CA ASP A 316 19.80 12.92 -13.25
C ASP A 316 19.58 12.19 -14.58
N ARG A 317 18.60 11.28 -14.62
CA ARG A 317 18.20 10.48 -15.80
C ARG A 317 18.05 11.38 -17.03
N LEU A 318 17.44 12.54 -16.85
CA LEU A 318 17.12 13.46 -17.93
C LEU A 318 18.30 14.34 -18.30
N ALA A 319 19.36 14.48 -17.52
CA ALA A 319 20.56 15.20 -17.96
C ALA A 319 21.42 14.38 -18.94
N ALA A 320 21.47 13.05 -18.72
CA ALA A 320 22.34 12.14 -19.48
C ALA A 320 21.62 11.41 -20.63
N ALA A 321 20.29 11.48 -20.70
CA ALA A 321 19.51 10.83 -21.76
C ALA A 321 19.76 11.46 -23.14
N ASP A 322 19.69 10.63 -24.18
CA ASP A 322 19.63 11.11 -25.55
C ASP A 322 18.39 12.01 -25.72
N GLY A 323 18.61 13.21 -26.24
CA GLY A 323 17.54 14.19 -26.40
C GLY A 323 16.43 13.67 -27.30
N GLU A 324 16.74 12.94 -28.37
CA GLU A 324 15.69 12.42 -29.25
C GLU A 324 14.83 11.34 -28.58
N ALA A 325 15.43 10.47 -27.77
CA ALA A 325 14.69 9.47 -27.00
C ALA A 325 13.71 10.12 -26.03
N VAL A 326 14.12 11.18 -25.32
CA VAL A 326 13.23 11.94 -24.41
C VAL A 326 12.08 12.61 -25.17
N LEU A 327 12.37 13.21 -26.33
CA LEU A 327 11.34 13.82 -27.18
C LEU A 327 10.37 12.77 -27.73
N ALA A 328 10.85 11.57 -28.08
CA ALA A 328 10.01 10.47 -28.52
C ALA A 328 9.10 9.94 -27.39
N GLU A 329 9.63 9.80 -26.17
CA GLU A 329 8.87 9.45 -24.97
C GLU A 329 7.76 10.47 -24.68
N ALA A 330 8.08 11.77 -24.77
CA ALA A 330 7.10 12.84 -24.61
C ALA A 330 6.00 12.82 -25.69
N ARG A 331 6.37 12.56 -26.96
CA ARG A 331 5.39 12.42 -28.06
C ARG A 331 4.51 11.19 -27.89
N ALA A 332 5.06 10.07 -27.44
CA ALA A 332 4.31 8.85 -27.18
C ALA A 332 3.30 9.04 -26.04
N ALA A 333 3.71 9.71 -24.95
CA ALA A 333 2.83 10.08 -23.84
C ALA A 333 1.67 10.99 -24.30
N ARG A 334 1.84 11.78 -25.37
CA ARG A 334 0.80 12.60 -25.98
C ARG A 334 -0.22 11.82 -26.82
N SER A 335 0.16 10.66 -27.38
CA SER A 335 -0.62 9.94 -28.41
C SER A 335 -1.27 8.61 -27.96
N GLY A 336 -0.90 8.07 -26.78
CA GLY A 336 -1.44 6.81 -26.23
C GLY A 336 -2.40 7.01 -25.04
N ASP A 337 -2.48 6.01 -24.15
CA ASP A 337 -3.18 6.07 -22.83
C ASP A 337 -2.54 7.09 -21.84
N GLY A 338 -1.54 7.86 -22.27
CA GLY A 338 -0.82 8.85 -21.47
C GLY A 338 -1.56 10.20 -21.40
N SER A 339 -1.48 10.86 -20.26
CA SER A 339 -2.07 12.18 -20.03
C SER A 339 -1.15 13.29 -20.55
N LEU A 340 -1.74 14.37 -21.07
CA LEU A 340 -1.07 15.64 -21.39
C LEU A 340 -0.10 16.08 -20.26
N LEU A 341 -0.50 15.87 -19.01
CA LEU A 341 0.27 16.19 -17.81
C LEU A 341 1.61 15.44 -17.76
N GLN A 342 1.63 14.18 -18.20
CA GLN A 342 2.84 13.35 -18.21
C GLN A 342 3.85 13.88 -19.24
N ALA A 343 3.38 14.23 -20.44
CA ALA A 343 4.24 14.82 -21.47
C ALA A 343 4.81 16.17 -21.03
N VAL A 344 4.00 17.03 -20.42
CA VAL A 344 4.43 18.33 -19.89
C VAL A 344 5.44 18.17 -18.76
N ALA A 345 5.17 17.29 -17.79
CA ALA A 345 6.06 17.03 -16.67
C ALA A 345 7.43 16.51 -17.13
N LEU A 346 7.46 15.58 -18.09
CA LEU A 346 8.70 15.04 -18.65
C LEU A 346 9.55 16.13 -19.34
N LEU A 347 8.92 17.00 -20.14
CA LEU A 347 9.61 18.08 -20.84
C LEU A 347 10.09 19.18 -19.89
N GLN A 348 9.29 19.54 -18.88
CA GLN A 348 9.70 20.49 -17.85
C GLN A 348 10.88 19.95 -17.03
N ALA A 349 10.82 18.68 -16.62
CA ALA A 349 11.92 18.03 -15.92
C ALA A 349 13.19 18.01 -16.79
N ARG A 350 13.09 17.74 -18.10
CA ARG A 350 14.24 17.82 -19.01
C ARG A 350 14.81 19.23 -19.12
N LEU A 351 13.99 20.28 -19.10
CA LEU A 351 14.47 21.67 -19.13
C LEU A 351 15.08 22.12 -17.80
N VAL A 352 14.68 21.53 -16.68
CA VAL A 352 15.35 21.72 -15.38
C VAL A 352 16.73 21.04 -15.40
N SER A 353 16.79 19.80 -15.89
CA SER A 353 18.01 18.98 -15.97
C SER A 353 19.00 19.48 -17.04
N VAL A 354 18.48 19.95 -18.18
CA VAL A 354 19.25 20.45 -19.33
C VAL A 354 18.61 21.76 -19.82
N PRO A 355 18.89 22.91 -19.17
CA PRO A 355 18.31 24.20 -19.53
C PRO A 355 18.61 24.65 -20.98
N SER A 356 19.65 24.08 -21.60
CA SER A 356 20.04 24.36 -22.98
C SER A 356 19.30 23.52 -24.03
N ASP A 357 18.42 22.60 -23.63
CA ASP A 357 17.68 21.75 -24.58
C ASP A 357 16.51 22.49 -25.24
N PHE A 358 16.85 23.31 -26.24
CA PHE A 358 15.87 24.11 -26.97
C PHE A 358 14.81 23.25 -27.69
N ARG A 359 15.13 22.01 -28.06
CA ARG A 359 14.19 21.10 -28.74
C ARG A 359 13.09 20.64 -27.78
N ALA A 360 13.43 20.40 -26.51
CA ALA A 360 12.45 20.13 -25.46
C ALA A 360 11.57 21.36 -25.18
N CYS A 361 12.15 22.56 -25.23
CA CYS A 361 11.39 23.82 -25.10
C CYS A 361 10.38 23.99 -26.25
N ASP A 362 10.82 23.80 -27.49
CA ASP A 362 9.95 23.90 -28.68
C ASP A 362 8.80 22.89 -28.62
N LEU A 363 9.09 21.63 -28.26
CA LEU A 363 8.06 20.59 -28.16
C LEU A 363 7.08 20.88 -27.01
N LEU A 364 7.54 21.45 -25.89
CA LEU A 364 6.67 21.86 -24.79
C LEU A 364 5.72 22.99 -25.22
N GLN A 365 6.24 24.00 -25.92
CA GLN A 365 5.44 25.10 -26.45
C GLN A 365 4.39 24.61 -27.46
N GLU A 366 4.79 23.73 -28.38
CA GLU A 366 3.88 23.11 -29.35
C GLU A 366 2.77 22.33 -28.63
N THR A 367 3.15 21.47 -27.68
CA THR A 367 2.20 20.63 -26.92
C THR A 367 1.17 21.47 -26.16
N LEU A 368 1.61 22.54 -25.50
CA LEU A 368 0.73 23.43 -24.75
C LEU A 368 -0.19 24.24 -25.68
N ARG A 369 0.33 24.72 -26.82
CA ARG A 369 -0.45 25.45 -27.82
C ARG A 369 -1.55 24.56 -28.42
N ASP A 370 -1.19 23.36 -28.88
CA ASP A 370 -2.12 22.44 -29.53
C ASP A 370 -3.22 22.01 -28.54
N ALA A 371 -2.85 21.70 -27.29
CA ALA A 371 -3.81 21.37 -26.25
C ALA A 371 -4.78 22.54 -25.99
N LYS A 372 -4.25 23.78 -25.87
CA LYS A 372 -5.06 24.98 -25.68
C LYS A 372 -6.04 25.17 -26.83
N GLU A 373 -5.59 25.08 -28.07
CA GLU A 373 -6.45 25.23 -29.26
C GLU A 373 -7.59 24.19 -29.29
N GLN A 374 -7.28 22.93 -28.97
CA GLN A 374 -8.29 21.86 -28.90
C GLN A 374 -9.34 22.14 -27.82
N ALA A 375 -8.93 22.58 -26.63
CA ALA A 375 -9.87 22.86 -25.54
C ALA A 375 -10.74 24.09 -25.81
N LEU A 376 -10.16 25.14 -26.42
CA LEU A 376 -10.93 26.30 -26.85
C LEU A 376 -11.96 25.92 -27.91
N ALA A 377 -11.59 25.09 -28.89
CA ALA A 377 -12.52 24.58 -29.91
C ALA A 377 -13.65 23.72 -29.30
N LEU A 378 -13.32 22.83 -28.36
CA LEU A 378 -14.31 22.03 -27.62
C LEU A 378 -15.29 22.93 -26.86
N SER A 379 -14.79 23.96 -26.18
CA SER A 379 -15.61 24.90 -25.41
C SER A 379 -16.51 25.80 -26.27
N ALA A 380 -16.09 26.10 -27.51
CA ALA A 380 -16.88 26.86 -28.46
C ALA A 380 -18.10 26.06 -28.95
N ASN A 381 -17.92 24.76 -29.17
CA ASN A 381 -18.96 23.85 -29.68
C ASN A 381 -19.78 23.16 -28.59
N ALA A 382 -19.44 23.35 -27.31
CA ALA A 382 -20.07 22.66 -26.18
C ALA A 382 -21.60 22.81 -26.14
N GLU A 383 -22.12 23.96 -26.55
CA GLU A 383 -23.56 24.23 -26.56
C GLU A 383 -24.29 23.53 -27.70
N GLU A 384 -23.66 23.42 -28.87
CA GLU A 384 -24.22 22.70 -30.02
C GLU A 384 -24.22 21.18 -29.80
N ILE A 385 -23.16 20.68 -29.15
CA ILE A 385 -23.00 19.25 -28.84
C ILE A 385 -23.77 18.85 -27.57
N GLY A 386 -24.04 19.81 -26.68
CA GLY A 386 -24.66 19.57 -25.38
C GLY A 386 -23.71 18.97 -24.34
N ASP A 387 -22.39 19.09 -24.53
CA ASP A 387 -21.37 18.52 -23.65
C ASP A 387 -20.48 19.60 -23.01
N PHE A 388 -21.05 20.27 -22.00
CA PHE A 388 -20.35 21.29 -21.23
C PHE A 388 -19.38 20.70 -20.20
N LEU A 389 -19.64 19.50 -19.69
CA LEU A 389 -18.83 18.86 -18.65
C LEU A 389 -17.44 18.51 -19.20
N SER A 390 -17.38 17.79 -20.32
CA SER A 390 -16.10 17.42 -20.95
C SER A 390 -15.31 18.66 -21.36
N ALA A 391 -16.00 19.72 -21.81
CA ALA A 391 -15.38 20.99 -22.14
C ALA A 391 -14.78 21.71 -20.91
N ASP A 392 -15.46 21.71 -19.76
CA ASP A 392 -14.92 22.28 -18.53
C ASP A 392 -13.75 21.47 -17.97
N GLU A 393 -13.85 20.14 -17.97
CA GLU A 393 -12.78 19.24 -17.51
C GLU A 393 -11.51 19.43 -18.32
N ARG A 394 -11.63 19.52 -19.65
CA ARG A 394 -10.49 19.75 -20.54
C ARG A 394 -9.86 21.12 -20.34
N LEU A 395 -10.66 22.16 -20.14
CA LEU A 395 -10.16 23.50 -19.80
C LEU A 395 -9.47 23.50 -18.43
N ALA A 396 -10.00 22.75 -17.46
CA ALA A 396 -9.41 22.62 -16.12
C ALA A 396 -8.02 21.97 -16.17
N GLU A 397 -7.89 20.86 -16.91
CA GLU A 397 -6.63 20.15 -17.09
C GLU A 397 -5.54 21.08 -17.64
N ILE A 398 -5.84 21.84 -18.69
CA ILE A 398 -4.86 22.75 -19.30
C ILE A 398 -4.54 23.93 -18.39
N GLN A 399 -5.51 24.41 -17.62
CA GLN A 399 -5.28 25.48 -16.65
C GLN A 399 -4.29 25.05 -15.54
N THR A 400 -4.15 23.76 -15.24
CA THR A 400 -3.13 23.27 -14.30
C THR A 400 -1.70 23.49 -14.81
N VAL A 401 -1.49 23.34 -16.13
CA VAL A 401 -0.18 23.52 -16.77
C VAL A 401 0.06 24.95 -17.27
N LEU A 402 -1.00 25.74 -17.45
CA LEU A 402 -0.97 27.15 -17.83
C LEU A 402 -1.75 28.03 -16.82
N PRO A 403 -1.35 28.10 -15.54
CA PRO A 403 -2.13 28.78 -14.50
C PRO A 403 -2.25 30.30 -14.71
N GLY A 404 -1.33 30.90 -15.46
CA GLY A 404 -1.30 32.33 -15.76
C GLY A 404 -2.06 32.75 -17.03
N ASP A 405 -2.65 31.81 -17.78
CA ASP A 405 -3.32 32.12 -19.04
C ASP A 405 -4.70 32.74 -18.80
N ALA A 406 -4.78 34.06 -18.98
CA ALA A 406 -5.99 34.82 -18.73
C ALA A 406 -7.14 34.45 -19.68
N ASP A 407 -6.86 33.99 -20.90
CA ASP A 407 -7.88 33.66 -21.87
C ASP A 407 -8.54 32.32 -21.56
N LEU A 408 -7.76 31.32 -21.10
CA LEU A 408 -8.30 30.06 -20.58
C LEU A 408 -9.20 30.31 -19.38
N PHE A 409 -8.76 31.13 -18.43
CA PHE A 409 -9.55 31.48 -17.24
C PHE A 409 -10.90 32.12 -17.63
N ARG A 410 -10.88 33.16 -18.48
CA ARG A 410 -12.09 33.85 -18.94
C ARG A 410 -13.02 32.92 -19.72
N THR A 411 -12.45 32.08 -20.59
CA THR A 411 -13.24 31.15 -21.42
C THR A 411 -13.95 30.12 -20.56
N ARG A 412 -13.23 29.52 -19.59
CA ARG A 412 -13.81 28.55 -18.66
C ARG A 412 -14.89 29.18 -17.78
N GLN A 413 -14.66 30.38 -17.28
CA GLN A 413 -15.67 31.12 -16.52
C GLN A 413 -16.93 31.39 -17.36
N SER A 414 -16.78 31.84 -18.61
CA SER A 414 -17.89 32.07 -19.54
C SER A 414 -18.64 30.78 -19.87
N LEU A 415 -17.93 29.67 -20.10
CA LEU A 415 -18.53 28.35 -20.34
C LEU A 415 -19.40 27.92 -19.17
N ARG A 416 -18.90 28.00 -17.94
CA ARG A 416 -19.65 27.65 -16.71
C ARG A 416 -20.87 28.54 -16.51
N GLN A 417 -20.77 29.84 -16.79
CA GLN A 417 -21.91 30.75 -16.71
C GLN A 417 -23.02 30.41 -17.72
N ARG A 418 -22.64 30.11 -18.97
CA ARG A 418 -23.60 29.66 -20.00
C ARG A 418 -24.23 28.32 -19.63
N TRP A 419 -23.43 27.36 -19.19
CA TRP A 419 -23.88 26.05 -18.74
C TRP A 419 -24.88 26.16 -17.59
N ASN A 420 -24.54 26.89 -16.52
CA ASN A 420 -25.43 27.15 -15.40
C ASN A 420 -26.75 27.80 -15.85
N THR A 421 -26.68 28.84 -16.69
CA THR A 421 -27.87 29.56 -17.15
C THR A 421 -28.80 28.66 -17.97
N LEU A 422 -28.25 27.85 -18.87
CA LEU A 422 -29.00 26.90 -19.69
C LEU A 422 -29.71 25.87 -18.80
N GLU A 423 -28.94 25.19 -17.95
CA GLU A 423 -29.45 24.12 -17.07
C GLU A 423 -30.49 24.64 -16.08
N ARG A 424 -30.26 25.81 -15.46
CA ARG A 424 -31.25 26.44 -14.58
C ARG A 424 -32.54 26.75 -15.32
N THR A 425 -32.46 27.28 -16.55
CA THR A 425 -33.65 27.58 -17.37
C THR A 425 -34.42 26.31 -17.75
N LEU A 426 -33.72 25.22 -18.10
CA LEU A 426 -34.34 23.92 -18.39
C LEU A 426 -34.99 23.32 -17.14
N GLY A 427 -34.33 23.45 -15.98
CA GLY A 427 -34.87 23.06 -14.69
C GLY A 427 -36.15 23.81 -14.32
N GLU A 428 -36.16 25.13 -14.45
CA GLU A 428 -37.33 25.99 -14.20
C GLU A 428 -38.49 25.67 -15.16
N LYS A 429 -38.21 25.41 -16.44
CA LYS A 429 -39.23 24.98 -17.41
C LYS A 429 -39.82 23.62 -17.04
N SER A 430 -38.98 22.68 -16.62
CA SER A 430 -39.41 21.34 -16.19
C SER A 430 -40.31 21.41 -14.94
N LEU A 431 -39.96 22.28 -13.97
CA LEU A 431 -40.82 22.59 -12.83
C LEU A 431 -42.17 23.15 -13.25
N ALA A 432 -42.20 24.09 -14.20
CA ALA A 432 -43.44 24.73 -14.64
C ALA A 432 -44.42 23.75 -15.31
N VAL A 433 -43.92 22.69 -15.95
CA VAL A 433 -44.75 21.62 -16.55
C VAL A 433 -45.02 20.45 -15.60
N GLY A 434 -44.49 20.49 -14.37
CA GLY A 434 -44.68 19.48 -13.35
C GLY A 434 -43.74 18.27 -13.45
N ASP A 435 -42.71 18.31 -14.30
CA ASP A 435 -41.68 17.26 -14.39
C ASP A 435 -40.56 17.52 -13.38
N ALA A 436 -40.82 17.11 -12.14
CA ALA A 436 -39.88 17.31 -11.03
C ALA A 436 -38.58 16.48 -11.18
N ALA A 437 -38.60 15.37 -11.92
CA ALA A 437 -37.42 14.53 -12.12
C ALA A 437 -36.45 15.15 -13.13
N ALA A 438 -36.97 15.63 -14.27
CA ALA A 438 -36.17 16.39 -15.23
C ALA A 438 -35.65 17.69 -14.60
N ALA A 439 -36.47 18.36 -13.80
CA ALA A 439 -36.05 19.56 -13.06
C ALA A 439 -34.87 19.28 -12.11
N GLU A 440 -34.95 18.21 -11.32
CA GLU A 440 -33.88 17.82 -10.40
C GLU A 440 -32.55 17.56 -11.14
N ALA A 441 -32.60 16.85 -12.27
CA ALA A 441 -31.40 16.53 -13.06
C ALA A 441 -30.71 17.80 -13.58
N HIS A 442 -31.47 18.69 -14.24
CA HIS A 442 -30.94 19.94 -14.78
C HIS A 442 -30.37 20.85 -13.68
N LEU A 443 -31.08 20.99 -12.56
CA LEU A 443 -30.63 21.85 -11.45
C LEU A 443 -29.36 21.32 -10.76
N LEU A 444 -29.13 20.01 -10.75
CA LEU A 444 -27.87 19.44 -10.28
C LEU A 444 -26.70 19.80 -11.21
N TYR A 445 -26.89 19.72 -12.54
CA TYR A 445 -25.88 20.18 -13.51
C TYR A 445 -25.60 21.67 -13.39
N ALA A 446 -26.61 22.50 -13.14
CA ALA A 446 -26.43 23.93 -12.87
C ALA A 446 -25.54 24.19 -11.64
N ILE A 447 -25.67 23.38 -10.58
CA ILE A 447 -24.85 23.46 -9.37
C ILE A 447 -23.42 22.94 -9.60
N VAL A 448 -23.22 21.96 -10.49
CA VAL A 448 -21.87 21.53 -10.88
C VAL A 448 -21.13 22.66 -11.59
N ALA A 449 -21.83 23.38 -12.49
CA ALA A 449 -21.27 24.54 -13.19
C ALA A 449 -20.92 25.69 -12.23
N ASP A 450 -21.84 26.02 -11.31
CA ASP A 450 -21.64 27.02 -10.24
C ASP A 450 -22.10 26.48 -8.88
N PRO A 451 -21.16 25.98 -8.05
CA PRO A 451 -21.48 25.44 -6.73
C PRO A 451 -22.10 26.46 -5.76
N LEU A 452 -21.93 27.76 -6.00
CA LEU A 452 -22.42 28.83 -5.13
C LEU A 452 -23.77 29.40 -5.60
N ASP A 453 -24.36 28.87 -6.67
CA ASP A 453 -25.66 29.31 -7.18
C ASP A 453 -26.79 28.97 -6.20
N SER A 454 -27.15 29.97 -5.39
CA SER A 454 -28.26 29.88 -4.43
C SER A 454 -29.63 29.71 -5.09
N ALA A 455 -29.84 30.28 -6.27
CA ALA A 455 -31.13 30.23 -6.96
C ALA A 455 -31.41 28.80 -7.47
N SER A 456 -30.42 28.16 -8.09
CA SER A 456 -30.56 26.75 -8.51
C SER A 456 -30.78 25.82 -7.31
N ARG A 457 -30.16 26.10 -6.16
CA ARG A 457 -30.36 25.32 -4.93
C ARG A 457 -31.76 25.47 -4.34
N GLU A 458 -32.32 26.68 -4.35
CA GLU A 458 -33.71 26.93 -3.94
C GLU A 458 -34.68 26.18 -4.86
N ARG A 459 -34.51 26.31 -6.18
CA ARG A 459 -35.32 25.56 -7.16
C ARG A 459 -35.17 24.05 -7.03
N LEU A 460 -33.97 23.56 -6.69
CA LEU A 460 -33.75 22.13 -6.45
C LEU A 460 -34.53 21.66 -5.22
N ALA A 461 -34.61 22.47 -4.17
CA ALA A 461 -35.42 22.18 -3.00
C ALA A 461 -36.91 22.10 -3.39
N ASP A 462 -37.41 23.03 -4.20
CA ASP A 462 -38.79 23.00 -4.73
C ASP A 462 -39.05 21.71 -5.53
N ALA A 463 -38.15 21.36 -6.46
CA ALA A 463 -38.24 20.16 -7.29
C ALA A 463 -38.27 18.89 -6.44
N ARG A 464 -37.34 18.79 -5.48
CA ARG A 464 -37.26 17.66 -4.56
C ARG A 464 -38.48 17.54 -3.66
N PHE A 465 -38.99 18.66 -3.16
CA PHE A 465 -40.22 18.70 -2.37
C PHE A 465 -41.44 18.25 -3.18
N ALA A 466 -41.60 18.74 -4.41
CA ALA A 466 -42.67 18.34 -5.31
C ALA A 466 -42.59 16.84 -5.66
N ALA A 467 -41.41 16.34 -6.01
CA ALA A 467 -41.18 14.94 -6.31
C ALA A 467 -41.39 14.04 -5.07
N ALA A 468 -40.96 14.47 -3.89
CA ALA A 468 -41.19 13.76 -2.64
C ALA A 468 -42.69 13.67 -2.30
N THR A 469 -43.44 14.75 -2.54
CA THR A 469 -44.90 14.79 -2.37
C THR A 469 -45.59 13.84 -3.33
N ALA A 470 -45.21 13.87 -4.61
CA ALA A 470 -45.75 12.97 -5.63
C ALA A 470 -45.44 11.49 -5.32
N ALA A 471 -44.20 11.18 -4.93
CA ALA A 471 -43.80 9.83 -4.53
C ALA A 471 -44.53 9.35 -3.27
N THR A 472 -44.79 10.24 -2.32
CA THR A 472 -45.60 9.92 -1.12
C THR A 472 -47.06 9.63 -1.50
N ALA A 473 -47.65 10.41 -2.42
CA ALA A 473 -49.00 10.17 -2.92
C ALA A 473 -49.11 8.86 -3.70
N ASP A 474 -48.15 8.57 -4.57
CA ASP A 474 -48.06 7.30 -5.32
C ASP A 474 -47.88 6.10 -4.37
N GLY A 475 -47.02 6.23 -3.36
CA GLY A 475 -46.84 5.23 -2.31
C GLY A 475 -48.16 4.93 -1.58
N ARG A 476 -48.94 5.95 -1.20
CA ARG A 476 -50.27 5.76 -0.59
C ARG A 476 -51.24 5.05 -1.53
N LYS A 477 -51.25 5.41 -2.80
CA LYS A 477 -52.11 4.78 -3.82
C LYS A 477 -51.79 3.29 -3.98
N ARG A 478 -50.51 2.95 -4.12
CA ARG A 478 -50.02 1.55 -4.24
C ARG A 478 -50.31 0.75 -2.97
N MET A 479 -50.12 1.37 -1.81
CA MET A 479 -50.44 0.78 -0.51
C MET A 479 -51.94 0.45 -0.40
N ALA A 480 -52.83 1.36 -0.82
CA ALA A 480 -54.28 1.13 -0.85
C ALA A 480 -54.69 0.02 -1.84
N GLN A 481 -53.90 -0.22 -2.89
CA GLN A 481 -54.11 -1.30 -3.86
C GLN A 481 -53.54 -2.65 -3.40
N GLY A 482 -52.86 -2.70 -2.24
CA GLY A 482 -52.17 -3.90 -1.76
C GLY A 482 -50.84 -4.19 -2.46
N ALA A 483 -50.34 -3.26 -3.29
CA ALA A 483 -49.03 -3.33 -3.93
C ALA A 483 -47.94 -2.86 -2.95
N TRP A 484 -47.70 -3.64 -1.91
CA TRP A 484 -46.89 -3.24 -0.76
C TRP A 484 -45.41 -2.97 -1.11
N ALA A 485 -44.76 -3.83 -1.88
CA ALA A 485 -43.36 -3.65 -2.29
C ALA A 485 -43.17 -2.36 -3.10
N ASP A 486 -44.08 -2.11 -4.04
CA ASP A 486 -44.12 -0.90 -4.86
C ASP A 486 -44.35 0.37 -4.01
N SER A 487 -45.13 0.27 -2.93
CA SER A 487 -45.32 1.38 -1.98
C SER A 487 -44.06 1.66 -1.15
N VAL A 488 -43.33 0.61 -0.72
CA VAL A 488 -42.05 0.75 0.00
C VAL A 488 -41.02 1.45 -0.89
N ALA A 489 -40.94 1.07 -2.17
CA ALA A 489 -40.06 1.72 -3.14
C ALA A 489 -40.39 3.21 -3.28
N ALA A 490 -41.67 3.56 -3.47
CA ALA A 490 -42.12 4.94 -3.63
C ALA A 490 -41.85 5.80 -2.37
N PHE A 491 -42.11 5.28 -1.16
CA PHE A 491 -41.80 6.03 0.07
C PHE A 491 -40.30 6.15 0.35
N THR A 492 -39.50 5.14 -0.01
CA THR A 492 -38.03 5.21 0.09
C THR A 492 -37.48 6.28 -0.84
N GLU A 493 -38.04 6.37 -2.04
CA GLU A 493 -37.70 7.40 -3.01
C GLU A 493 -38.09 8.81 -2.52
N ALA A 494 -39.25 8.95 -1.86
CA ALA A 494 -39.63 10.20 -1.21
C ALA A 494 -38.62 10.62 -0.12
N GLN A 495 -38.12 9.67 0.70
CA GLN A 495 -37.09 9.96 1.71
C GLN A 495 -35.77 10.43 1.10
N LYS A 496 -35.32 9.81 0.00
CA LYS A 496 -34.09 10.25 -0.70
C LYS A 496 -34.18 11.69 -1.19
N ARG A 497 -35.38 12.13 -1.57
CA ARG A 497 -35.67 13.51 -1.99
C ARG A 497 -36.00 14.45 -0.83
N GLY A 498 -35.75 14.05 0.42
CA GLY A 498 -35.84 14.93 1.59
C GLY A 498 -37.17 14.87 2.34
N ALA A 499 -38.11 13.97 2.00
CA ALA A 499 -39.26 13.71 2.86
C ALA A 499 -38.78 13.20 4.23
N SER A 500 -39.06 13.97 5.27
CA SER A 500 -38.67 13.65 6.64
C SER A 500 -39.81 13.95 7.60
N GLY A 501 -39.75 13.39 8.81
CA GLY A 501 -40.77 13.55 9.84
C GLY A 501 -41.61 12.29 10.11
N PRO A 502 -42.48 12.34 11.13
CA PRO A 502 -43.16 11.16 11.66
C PRO A 502 -44.13 10.52 10.65
N GLU A 503 -44.72 11.32 9.76
CA GLU A 503 -45.68 10.84 8.77
C GLU A 503 -45.08 9.85 7.77
N ILE A 504 -43.96 10.19 7.12
CA ILE A 504 -43.32 9.29 6.14
C ILE A 504 -42.71 8.06 6.82
N THR A 505 -42.19 8.22 8.04
CA THR A 505 -41.66 7.10 8.84
C THR A 505 -42.77 6.11 9.20
N GLN A 506 -43.96 6.60 9.58
CA GLN A 506 -45.11 5.76 9.87
C GLN A 506 -45.64 5.05 8.62
N LEU A 507 -45.72 5.77 7.49
CA LEU A 507 -46.14 5.19 6.21
C LEU A 507 -45.18 4.08 5.74
N LEU A 508 -43.87 4.29 5.84
CA LEU A 508 -42.87 3.26 5.53
C LEU A 508 -42.98 2.05 6.44
N LYS A 509 -43.21 2.28 7.74
CA LYS A 509 -43.42 1.21 8.71
C LYS A 509 -44.65 0.38 8.33
N GLN A 510 -45.78 1.03 8.03
CA GLN A 510 -47.01 0.37 7.59
C GLN A 510 -46.82 -0.42 6.30
N ALA A 511 -46.16 0.18 5.30
CA ALA A 511 -45.88 -0.46 4.02
C ALA A 511 -44.99 -1.70 4.18
N ARG A 512 -43.92 -1.63 4.99
CA ARG A 512 -43.02 -2.77 5.27
C ARG A 512 -43.70 -3.88 6.08
N VAL A 513 -44.60 -3.53 7.00
CA VAL A 513 -45.43 -4.50 7.72
C VAL A 513 -46.37 -5.21 6.72
N GLY A 514 -47.07 -4.46 5.88
CA GLY A 514 -47.96 -5.02 4.85
C GLY A 514 -47.22 -5.91 3.84
N GLU A 515 -46.03 -5.50 3.40
CA GLU A 515 -45.17 -6.27 2.49
C GLU A 515 -44.77 -7.62 3.11
N ALA A 516 -44.23 -7.59 4.33
CA ALA A 516 -43.80 -8.79 5.03
C ALA A 516 -45.00 -9.70 5.38
N MET A 517 -46.17 -9.14 5.72
CA MET A 517 -47.40 -9.89 5.93
C MET A 517 -47.90 -10.57 4.65
N ALA A 518 -47.94 -9.85 3.53
CA ALA A 518 -48.39 -10.37 2.24
C ALA A 518 -47.47 -11.50 1.75
N LEU A 519 -46.15 -11.29 1.80
CA LEU A 519 -45.17 -12.30 1.42
C LEU A 519 -45.20 -13.51 2.37
N GLY A 520 -45.32 -13.26 3.68
CA GLY A 520 -45.46 -14.32 4.68
C GLY A 520 -46.71 -15.16 4.45
N ASN A 521 -47.85 -14.53 4.14
CA ASN A 521 -49.11 -15.23 3.84
C ASN A 521 -49.03 -16.03 2.53
N ALA A 522 -48.39 -15.49 1.49
CA ALA A 522 -48.17 -16.23 0.24
C ALA A 522 -47.32 -17.49 0.47
N LEU A 523 -46.17 -17.34 1.15
CA LEU A 523 -45.29 -18.45 1.52
C LEU A 523 -45.99 -19.48 2.42
N TYR A 524 -46.81 -19.02 3.36
CA TYR A 524 -47.61 -19.88 4.24
C TYR A 524 -48.63 -20.71 3.44
N ASN A 525 -49.31 -20.09 2.48
CA ASN A 525 -50.27 -20.76 1.60
C ASN A 525 -49.58 -21.79 0.69
N ASP A 526 -48.36 -21.50 0.25
CA ASP A 526 -47.48 -22.41 -0.48
C ASP A 526 -46.83 -23.49 0.41
N ARG A 527 -47.22 -23.57 1.70
CA ARG A 527 -46.71 -24.50 2.71
C ARG A 527 -45.21 -24.36 3.00
N GLN A 528 -44.61 -23.24 2.63
CA GLN A 528 -43.23 -22.88 2.96
C GLN A 528 -43.16 -22.22 4.34
N TYR A 529 -43.39 -23.00 5.40
CA TYR A 529 -43.58 -22.49 6.76
C TYR A 529 -42.33 -21.83 7.37
N ALA A 530 -41.12 -22.31 7.07
CA ALA A 530 -39.88 -21.71 7.60
C ALA A 530 -39.60 -20.31 6.97
N PRO A 531 -39.64 -20.13 5.64
CA PRO A 531 -39.62 -18.80 5.02
C PRO A 531 -40.77 -17.89 5.48
N ALA A 532 -41.99 -18.42 5.63
CA ALA A 532 -43.12 -17.65 6.14
C ALA A 532 -42.89 -17.12 7.57
N LEU A 533 -42.34 -17.96 8.46
CA LEU A 533 -41.97 -17.57 9.83
C LEU A 533 -40.95 -16.43 9.86
N PHE A 534 -39.97 -16.45 8.96
CA PHE A 534 -39.00 -15.36 8.86
C PHE A 534 -39.69 -14.02 8.56
N GLN A 535 -40.64 -14.02 7.61
CA GLN A 535 -41.39 -12.82 7.24
C GLN A 535 -42.30 -12.33 8.39
N PHE A 536 -43.04 -13.22 9.06
CA PHE A 536 -43.88 -12.80 10.20
C PHE A 536 -43.06 -12.30 11.39
N LYS A 537 -41.86 -12.85 11.64
CA LYS A 537 -40.95 -12.31 12.66
C LYS A 537 -40.44 -10.91 12.28
N LYS A 538 -40.22 -10.63 10.99
CA LYS A 538 -39.88 -9.29 10.50
C LYS A 538 -41.00 -8.29 10.81
N VAL A 539 -42.26 -8.71 10.69
CA VAL A 539 -43.42 -7.89 11.11
C VAL A 539 -43.35 -7.54 12.59
N LEU A 540 -43.13 -8.52 13.49
CA LEU A 540 -43.06 -8.27 14.93
C LEU A 540 -41.87 -7.40 15.37
N ARG A 541 -40.80 -7.34 14.58
CA ARG A 541 -39.70 -6.38 14.84
C ARG A 541 -40.12 -4.93 14.57
N LEU A 542 -41.03 -4.73 13.62
CA LEU A 542 -41.54 -3.41 13.26
C LEU A 542 -42.73 -3.05 14.15
N ASP A 543 -43.69 -3.96 14.30
CA ASP A 543 -44.89 -3.81 15.11
C ASP A 543 -45.04 -5.00 16.10
N PRO A 544 -44.47 -4.88 17.32
CA PRO A 544 -44.45 -5.96 18.31
C PRO A 544 -45.83 -6.46 18.74
N ASP A 545 -46.89 -5.66 18.58
CA ASP A 545 -48.25 -5.99 19.01
C ASP A 545 -49.16 -6.46 17.89
N HIS A 546 -48.61 -6.73 16.70
CA HIS A 546 -49.36 -7.18 15.54
C HIS A 546 -50.01 -8.56 15.76
N ALA A 547 -51.30 -8.57 16.13
CA ALA A 547 -52.05 -9.76 16.52
C ALA A 547 -52.06 -10.87 15.45
N GLU A 548 -52.29 -10.50 14.18
CA GLU A 548 -52.33 -11.48 13.08
C GLU A 548 -50.98 -12.18 12.87
N ALA A 549 -49.86 -11.46 12.94
CA ALA A 549 -48.53 -12.03 12.79
C ALA A 549 -48.22 -13.00 13.93
N LYS A 550 -48.58 -12.65 15.19
CA LYS A 550 -48.45 -13.57 16.35
C LYS A 550 -49.23 -14.86 16.12
N GLN A 551 -50.46 -14.76 15.63
CA GLN A 551 -51.32 -15.90 15.33
C GLN A 551 -50.75 -16.77 14.19
N ARG A 552 -50.31 -16.16 13.09
CA ARG A 552 -49.71 -16.86 11.94
C ARG A 552 -48.41 -17.58 12.30
N ILE A 553 -47.60 -16.99 13.19
CA ILE A 553 -46.38 -17.63 13.73
C ILE A 553 -46.75 -18.88 14.53
N ALA A 554 -47.71 -18.78 15.45
CA ALA A 554 -48.15 -19.93 16.24
C ALA A 554 -48.65 -21.08 15.34
N TYR A 555 -49.44 -20.77 14.31
CA TYR A 555 -49.89 -21.78 13.36
C TYR A 555 -48.74 -22.39 12.54
N ALA A 556 -47.85 -21.57 11.98
CA ALA A 556 -46.71 -22.07 11.19
C ALA A 556 -45.73 -22.90 12.03
N GLN A 557 -45.53 -22.57 13.32
CA GLN A 557 -44.73 -23.35 14.25
C GLN A 557 -45.36 -24.71 14.54
N ASN A 558 -46.68 -24.77 14.78
CA ASN A 558 -47.39 -26.03 14.99
C ASN A 558 -47.27 -26.95 13.76
N PHE A 559 -47.46 -26.41 12.55
CA PHE A 559 -47.30 -27.22 11.32
C PHE A 559 -45.88 -27.73 11.09
N LEU A 560 -44.84 -26.97 11.46
CA LEU A 560 -43.45 -27.44 11.41
C LEU A 560 -43.17 -28.52 12.45
N GLN A 561 -43.73 -28.41 13.65
CA GLN A 561 -43.60 -29.41 14.71
C GLN A 561 -44.30 -30.71 14.34
N ASP A 562 -45.49 -30.63 13.76
CA ASP A 562 -46.25 -31.79 13.26
C ASP A 562 -45.56 -32.44 12.05
N ALA A 563 -45.03 -31.66 11.11
CA ALA A 563 -44.25 -32.19 9.98
C ALA A 563 -42.93 -32.84 10.42
N GLY A 564 -42.25 -32.28 11.43
CA GLY A 564 -41.06 -32.88 12.04
C GLY A 564 -41.36 -34.22 12.72
N GLN A 565 -42.47 -34.30 13.46
CA GLN A 565 -42.92 -35.56 14.09
C GLN A 565 -43.37 -36.62 13.08
N ILE A 566 -43.96 -36.21 11.94
CA ILE A 566 -44.29 -37.13 10.85
C ILE A 566 -43.01 -37.67 10.21
N THR A 567 -42.04 -36.80 9.89
CA THR A 567 -40.75 -37.20 9.32
C THR A 567 -39.94 -38.11 10.25
N GLU A 568 -39.93 -37.84 11.57
CA GLU A 568 -39.34 -38.72 12.60
C GLU A 568 -40.05 -40.07 12.71
N ARG A 569 -41.38 -40.12 12.52
CA ARG A 569 -42.12 -41.39 12.48
C ARG A 569 -41.78 -42.23 11.26
N PHE A 570 -41.53 -41.61 10.10
CA PHE A 570 -41.13 -42.31 8.88
C PHE A 570 -39.65 -42.73 8.88
N THR A 571 -38.73 -41.93 9.44
CA THR A 571 -37.31 -42.30 9.59
C THR A 571 -37.05 -43.39 10.64
N ARG A 572 -38.00 -43.69 11.51
CA ARG A 572 -37.95 -44.85 12.42
C ARG A 572 -38.60 -46.12 11.83
N LEU A 573 -39.11 -46.06 10.60
CA LEU A 573 -39.75 -47.17 9.89
C LEU A 573 -38.93 -47.68 8.69
N GLU A 574 -37.78 -47.07 8.39
CA GLU A 574 -36.68 -47.64 7.59
C GLU A 574 -35.60 -48.18 8.54
#